data_AF-A0A8H3DQZ4-F1
#
_entry.id   AF-A0A8H3DQZ4-F1
#
_cell.length_a   1.000
_cell.length_b   1.000
_cell.length_c   1.000
_cell.angle_alpha   90.00
_cell.angle_beta   90.00
_cell.angle_gamma   90.00
#
_symmetry.space_group_name_H-M   'P 1'
#
loop_
_entity.id
_entity.type
_entity.pdbx_description
1 polymer ?
#
loop_
_entity_poly.entity_id
_entity_poly.type
_entity_poly.pdbx_seq_one_letter_code
_entity_poly.pdbx_strand_id
1 'polypeptide(L)'
;MSPKVRAANTLVARLLERAVAQSKTPGDPIANPFLPQKNPQTGRWHGPQYSLRRQKELVKQARTQGVIGLLPLGLKARREGGAGTGAEVSATSSGLAALKWEGEPAPKSSVGIRSTQRRFKGHKWEREAKERADFVAKRMETMAKRIAEVKAARIQERTKARPSLPF
;
A
#
# COMPACT_ATOMS: atom_id res chain seq x y z
N MET A 1 12.88 7.60 -40.45
CA MET A 1 12.04 7.46 -39.24
C MET A 1 12.31 6.10 -38.59
N SER A 2 12.48 6.03 -37.26
CA SER A 2 12.82 4.77 -36.60
C SER A 2 11.59 3.86 -36.43
N PRO A 3 11.74 2.52 -36.56
CA PRO A 3 10.61 1.58 -36.53
C PRO A 3 9.85 1.58 -35.19
N LYS A 4 10.50 1.96 -34.09
CA LYS A 4 9.88 2.08 -32.75
C LYS A 4 8.87 3.22 -32.65
N VAL A 5 9.07 4.33 -33.38
CA VAL A 5 8.13 5.47 -33.41
C VAL A 5 6.87 5.10 -34.20
N ARG A 6 6.98 4.27 -35.24
CA ARG A 6 5.85 3.77 -36.03
C ARG A 6 4.92 2.87 -35.21
N ALA A 7 5.47 2.02 -34.34
CA ALA A 7 4.71 1.07 -33.51
C ALA A 7 3.97 1.73 -32.32
N ALA A 8 4.50 2.80 -31.74
CA ALA A 8 3.79 3.53 -30.68
C ALA A 8 2.57 4.28 -31.24
N ASN A 9 2.70 4.86 -32.43
CA ASN A 9 1.59 5.53 -33.13
C ASN A 9 0.45 4.55 -33.46
N THR A 10 0.74 3.27 -33.77
CA THR A 10 -0.30 2.28 -34.05
C THR A 10 -1.05 1.81 -32.81
N LEU A 11 -0.43 1.78 -31.62
CA LEU A 11 -1.12 1.38 -30.39
C LEU A 11 -2.08 2.47 -29.90
N VAL A 12 -1.66 3.74 -29.98
CA VAL A 12 -2.53 4.88 -29.64
C VAL A 12 -3.67 4.97 -30.65
N ALA A 13 -3.39 4.83 -31.96
CA ALA A 13 -4.41 4.82 -33.00
C ALA A 13 -5.42 3.67 -32.80
N ARG A 14 -4.97 2.44 -32.55
CA ARG A 14 -5.86 1.30 -32.26
C ARG A 14 -6.69 1.50 -30.99
N LEU A 15 -6.16 2.19 -29.98
CA LEU A 15 -6.89 2.53 -28.77
C LEU A 15 -8.04 3.50 -29.09
N LEU A 16 -7.77 4.51 -29.91
CA LEU A 16 -8.78 5.47 -30.37
C LEU A 16 -9.83 4.81 -31.27
N GLU A 17 -9.42 3.97 -32.23
CA GLU A 17 -10.34 3.22 -33.11
C GLU A 17 -11.26 2.29 -32.33
N ARG A 18 -10.71 1.53 -31.36
CA ARG A 18 -11.52 0.66 -30.51
C ARG A 18 -12.47 1.44 -29.61
N ALA A 19 -12.03 2.59 -29.10
CA ALA A 19 -12.87 3.47 -28.28
C ALA A 19 -14.06 4.02 -29.09
N VAL A 20 -13.81 4.52 -30.31
CA VAL A 20 -14.85 4.99 -31.24
C VAL A 20 -15.79 3.85 -31.67
N ALA A 21 -15.28 2.64 -31.89
CA ALA A 21 -16.12 1.49 -32.23
C ALA A 21 -17.03 1.02 -31.07
N GLN A 22 -16.73 1.40 -29.82
CA GLN A 22 -17.51 1.03 -28.64
C GLN A 22 -18.62 2.03 -28.29
N SER A 23 -18.59 3.25 -28.82
CA SER A 23 -19.70 4.21 -28.64
C SER A 23 -20.89 3.79 -29.51
N LYS A 24 -22.03 3.52 -28.89
CA LYS A 24 -23.28 3.15 -29.59
C LYS A 24 -23.89 4.33 -30.37
N THR A 25 -23.61 5.57 -29.94
CA THR A 25 -24.00 6.78 -30.67
C THR A 25 -22.79 7.73 -30.79
N PRO A 26 -22.64 8.47 -31.91
CA PRO A 26 -21.57 9.44 -32.07
C PRO A 26 -21.85 10.65 -31.15
N GLY A 27 -21.04 10.81 -30.11
CA GLY A 27 -21.17 11.90 -29.14
C GLY A 27 -21.35 11.42 -27.70
N ASP A 28 -21.64 10.13 -27.49
CA ASP A 28 -21.67 9.57 -26.15
C ASP A 28 -20.27 9.56 -25.53
N PRO A 29 -20.14 9.99 -24.27
CA PRO A 29 -18.87 9.99 -23.58
C PRO A 29 -18.34 8.57 -23.40
N ILE A 30 -17.07 8.38 -23.76
CA ILE A 30 -16.43 7.05 -23.72
C ILE A 30 -15.82 6.86 -22.33
N ALA A 31 -16.08 5.69 -21.74
CA ALA A 31 -15.56 5.35 -20.43
C ALA A 31 -14.02 5.23 -20.45
N ASN A 32 -13.36 5.87 -19.48
CA ASN A 32 -11.90 5.94 -19.43
C ASN A 32 -11.25 4.54 -19.24
N PRO A 33 -10.32 4.13 -20.12
CA PRO A 33 -9.70 2.81 -20.07
C PRO A 33 -8.65 2.67 -18.95
N PHE A 34 -8.28 3.76 -18.27
CA PHE A 34 -7.35 3.78 -17.14
C PHE A 34 -8.02 3.65 -15.77
N LEU A 35 -9.35 3.80 -15.71
CA LEU A 35 -10.12 3.69 -14.48
C LEU A 35 -10.76 2.30 -14.35
N PRO A 36 -10.89 1.77 -13.12
CA PRO A 36 -11.73 0.61 -12.88
C PRO A 36 -13.20 0.97 -13.14
N GLN A 37 -13.93 0.05 -13.76
CA GLN A 37 -15.33 0.26 -14.16
C GLN A 37 -16.24 -0.69 -13.39
N LYS A 38 -17.37 -0.18 -12.92
CA LYS A 38 -18.40 -1.00 -12.25
C LYS A 38 -19.40 -1.46 -13.31
N ASN A 39 -19.61 -2.78 -13.40
CA ASN A 39 -20.65 -3.32 -14.26
C ASN A 39 -22.04 -3.02 -13.64
N PRO A 40 -22.95 -2.34 -14.36
CA PRO A 40 -24.24 -1.94 -13.80
C PRO A 40 -25.17 -3.13 -13.52
N GLN A 41 -25.06 -4.23 -14.30
CA GLN A 41 -25.91 -5.40 -14.15
C GLN A 41 -25.45 -6.33 -13.03
N THR A 42 -24.14 -6.56 -12.91
CA THR A 42 -23.58 -7.49 -11.92
C THR A 42 -23.10 -6.80 -10.64
N GLY A 43 -22.96 -5.48 -10.65
CA GLY A 43 -22.42 -4.69 -9.54
C GLY A 43 -20.92 -4.89 -9.28
N ARG A 44 -20.26 -5.80 -10.01
CA ARG A 44 -18.84 -6.13 -9.83
C ARG A 44 -17.94 -5.07 -10.45
N TRP A 45 -16.82 -4.80 -9.79
CA TRP A 45 -15.78 -3.92 -10.32
C TRP A 45 -14.85 -4.72 -11.23
N HIS A 46 -14.72 -4.28 -12.47
CA HIS A 46 -13.67 -4.72 -13.37
C HIS A 46 -12.44 -3.83 -13.18
N GLY A 47 -11.26 -4.46 -13.21
CA GLY A 47 -10.01 -3.72 -13.25
C GLY A 47 -9.92 -2.85 -14.50
N PRO A 48 -9.02 -1.84 -14.51
CA PRO A 48 -8.85 -0.99 -15.68
C PRO A 48 -8.37 -1.81 -16.88
N GLN A 49 -8.81 -1.45 -18.09
CA GLN A 49 -8.45 -2.14 -19.33
C GLN A 49 -6.92 -2.19 -19.52
N TYR A 50 -6.23 -1.11 -19.14
CA TYR A 50 -4.79 -1.07 -19.02
C TYR A 50 -4.36 -1.12 -17.56
N SER A 51 -3.50 -2.09 -17.21
CA SER A 51 -2.92 -2.21 -15.88
C SER A 51 -2.03 -1.00 -15.54
N LEU A 52 -1.85 -0.69 -14.25
CA LEU A 52 -1.08 0.47 -13.80
C LEU A 52 0.36 0.53 -14.36
N ARG A 53 0.96 -0.62 -14.66
CA ARG A 53 2.26 -0.72 -15.33
C ARG A 53 2.15 -0.25 -16.79
N ARG A 54 1.19 -0.79 -17.55
CA ARG A 54 0.95 -0.40 -18.95
C ARG A 54 0.57 1.08 -19.08
N GLN A 55 -0.25 1.59 -18.15
CA GLN A 55 -0.55 3.03 -18.06
C GLN A 55 0.74 3.87 -17.90
N LYS A 56 1.68 3.42 -17.04
CA LYS A 56 2.97 4.10 -16.86
C LYS A 56 3.83 4.05 -18.13
N GLU A 57 3.85 2.92 -18.83
CA GLU A 57 4.58 2.77 -20.09
C GLU A 57 4.03 3.70 -21.19
N LEU A 58 2.69 3.77 -21.33
CA LEU A 58 2.01 4.69 -22.26
C LEU A 58 2.29 6.15 -21.91
N VAL A 59 2.17 6.53 -20.64
CA VAL A 59 2.49 7.89 -20.19
C VAL A 59 3.95 8.22 -20.48
N LYS A 60 4.88 7.30 -20.20
CA LYS A 60 6.32 7.50 -20.48
C LYS A 60 6.57 7.73 -21.98
N GLN A 61 5.95 6.94 -22.85
CA GLN A 61 6.06 7.09 -24.31
C GLN A 61 5.45 8.41 -24.79
N ALA A 62 4.25 8.76 -24.31
CA ALA A 62 3.60 10.01 -24.64
C ALA A 62 4.44 11.22 -24.23
N ARG A 63 5.15 11.15 -23.08
CA ARG A 63 6.09 12.21 -22.67
C ARG A 63 7.23 12.37 -23.65
N THR A 64 7.85 11.26 -24.05
CA THR A 64 8.96 11.31 -25.02
C THR A 64 8.54 11.87 -26.38
N GLN A 65 7.26 11.76 -26.72
CA GLN A 65 6.70 12.25 -27.98
C GLN A 65 6.02 13.61 -27.87
N GLY A 66 5.85 14.17 -26.65
CA GLY A 66 5.12 15.41 -26.41
C GLY A 66 3.59 15.30 -26.52
N VAL A 67 3.04 14.07 -26.60
CA VAL A 67 1.61 13.81 -26.89
C VAL A 67 0.81 13.46 -25.63
N ILE A 68 1.25 13.95 -24.46
CA ILE A 68 0.60 13.63 -23.18
C ILE A 68 -0.86 14.13 -23.16
N GLY A 69 -1.13 15.27 -23.79
CA GLY A 69 -2.46 15.89 -23.82
C GLY A 69 -3.54 15.07 -24.55
N LEU A 70 -3.16 14.06 -25.34
CA LEU A 70 -4.14 13.17 -26.01
C LEU A 70 -4.56 11.98 -25.13
N LEU A 71 -3.85 11.68 -24.03
CA LEU A 71 -4.17 10.53 -23.20
C LEU A 71 -5.29 10.86 -22.19
N PRO A 72 -6.14 9.87 -21.86
CA PRO A 72 -7.10 10.03 -20.78
C PRO A 72 -6.42 10.29 -19.44
N LEU A 73 -7.06 11.10 -18.60
CA LEU A 73 -6.59 11.37 -17.24
C LEU A 73 -6.50 10.07 -16.44
N GLY A 74 -5.40 9.87 -15.70
CA GLY A 74 -5.18 8.63 -14.97
C GLY A 74 -4.29 8.78 -13.74
N LEU A 75 -4.34 7.79 -12.85
CA LEU A 75 -3.61 7.78 -11.56
C LEU A 75 -2.09 7.97 -11.69
N LYS A 76 -1.51 7.59 -12.83
CA LYS A 76 -0.08 7.75 -13.15
C LYS A 76 0.22 9.05 -13.91
N ALA A 77 -0.70 9.49 -14.78
CA ALA A 77 -0.57 10.76 -15.49
C ALA A 77 -0.64 11.97 -14.53
N ARG A 78 -1.48 11.91 -13.48
CA ARG A 78 -1.66 12.99 -12.49
C ARG A 78 -0.41 13.35 -11.67
N ARG A 79 0.61 12.48 -11.60
CA ARG A 79 1.69 12.58 -10.61
C ARG A 79 2.76 13.62 -10.94
N GLU A 80 2.81 14.17 -12.15
CA GLU A 80 4.01 14.89 -12.63
C GLU A 80 3.74 16.23 -13.32
N GLY A 81 2.62 16.89 -12.98
CA GLY A 81 2.40 18.29 -13.35
C GLY A 81 1.29 18.45 -14.38
N GLY A 82 0.18 19.07 -13.93
CA GLY A 82 -0.76 19.79 -14.79
C GLY A 82 -1.34 19.01 -15.98
N ALA A 83 -2.21 18.05 -15.73
CA ALA A 83 -3.22 17.61 -16.69
C ALA A 83 -4.54 17.67 -15.93
N GLY A 84 -5.23 18.81 -15.89
CA GLY A 84 -5.79 19.48 -17.05
C GLY A 84 -7.30 19.30 -16.90
N THR A 85 -7.91 20.13 -16.04
CA THR A 85 -9.32 20.51 -16.20
C THR A 85 -9.48 20.87 -17.65
N GLY A 86 -10.23 20.07 -18.42
CA GLY A 86 -10.51 20.26 -19.85
C GLY A 86 -9.53 21.21 -20.52
N ALA A 87 -8.32 20.73 -20.83
CA ALA A 87 -7.49 21.49 -21.76
C ALA A 87 -8.27 21.40 -23.07
N GLU A 88 -9.00 22.48 -23.36
CA GLU A 88 -9.37 22.96 -24.66
C GLU A 88 -8.07 22.99 -25.49
N VAL A 89 -7.58 21.82 -25.91
CA VAL A 89 -6.50 21.72 -26.88
C VAL A 89 -7.18 22.11 -28.18
N SER A 90 -7.21 23.43 -28.39
CA SER A 90 -7.52 24.07 -29.65
C SER A 90 -6.84 23.26 -30.74
N ALA A 91 -7.68 22.77 -31.64
CA ALA A 91 -7.36 22.04 -32.83
C ALA A 91 -5.99 22.42 -33.42
N THR A 92 -5.02 21.51 -33.32
CA THR A 92 -3.87 21.53 -34.23
C THR A 92 -3.68 20.16 -34.86
N SER A 93 -4.13 20.11 -36.12
CA SER A 93 -3.62 19.36 -37.28
C SER A 93 -3.84 17.86 -37.44
N SER A 94 -4.85 17.26 -36.81
CA SER A 94 -5.39 15.98 -37.32
C SER A 94 -6.84 15.85 -36.88
N GLY A 95 -7.78 15.75 -37.81
CA GLY A 95 -9.24 15.74 -37.60
C GLY A 95 -9.81 14.58 -36.79
N LEU A 96 -9.15 14.20 -35.69
CA LEU A 96 -9.66 13.29 -34.68
C LEU A 96 -10.56 14.12 -33.76
N ALA A 97 -11.85 13.77 -33.76
CA ALA A 97 -12.83 14.36 -32.87
C ALA A 97 -12.29 14.38 -31.42
N ALA A 98 -12.52 15.47 -30.70
CA ALA A 98 -12.12 15.60 -29.31
C ALA A 98 -12.80 14.50 -28.47
N LEU A 99 -12.09 13.38 -28.25
CA LEU A 99 -12.58 12.29 -27.40
C LEU A 99 -12.68 12.83 -25.97
N LYS A 100 -13.90 13.10 -25.54
CA LYS A 100 -14.21 13.47 -24.16
C LYS A 100 -14.31 12.19 -23.33
N TRP A 101 -13.30 11.95 -22.50
CA TRP A 101 -13.27 10.80 -21.60
C TRP A 101 -14.13 11.04 -20.37
N GLU A 102 -14.93 10.04 -19.99
CA GLU A 102 -15.73 10.08 -18.77
C GLU A 102 -15.00 9.51 -17.55
N GLY A 103 -15.13 10.20 -16.41
CA GLY A 103 -14.67 9.78 -15.10
C GLY A 103 -13.40 10.48 -14.61
N GLU A 104 -13.46 11.00 -13.39
CA GLU A 104 -12.29 11.55 -12.70
C GLU A 104 -11.57 10.46 -11.88
N PRO A 105 -10.22 10.40 -11.91
CA PRO A 105 -9.48 9.51 -11.04
C PRO A 105 -9.72 9.88 -9.58
N ALA A 106 -10.12 8.90 -8.77
CA ALA A 106 -10.32 9.09 -7.34
C ALA A 106 -9.12 9.82 -6.69
N PRO A 107 -9.37 10.81 -5.80
CA PRO A 107 -8.29 11.53 -5.14
C PRO A 107 -7.44 10.53 -4.35
N LYS A 108 -6.12 10.63 -4.49
CA LYS A 108 -5.21 9.86 -3.63
C LYS A 108 -5.35 10.43 -2.22
N SER A 109 -5.88 9.63 -1.29
CA SER A 109 -5.76 9.97 0.12
C SER A 109 -4.27 10.02 0.48
N SER A 110 -3.78 11.19 0.90
CA SER A 110 -2.46 11.35 1.53
C SER A 110 -2.42 10.68 2.90
N VAL A 111 -3.61 10.47 3.48
CA VAL A 111 -3.84 9.64 4.66
C VAL A 111 -3.69 8.18 4.25
N GLY A 112 -2.45 7.71 4.17
CA GLY A 112 -2.21 6.28 4.18
C GLY A 112 -2.76 5.70 5.49
N ILE A 113 -3.22 4.44 5.47
CA ILE A 113 -3.62 3.68 6.68
C ILE A 113 -2.54 3.73 7.79
N ARG A 114 -1.30 4.08 7.42
CA ARG A 114 -0.11 4.20 8.28
C ARG A 114 0.15 5.63 8.82
N SER A 115 -0.87 6.48 8.92
CA SER A 115 -0.73 7.89 9.35
C SER A 115 -0.62 8.09 10.87
N THR A 116 -0.49 7.04 11.66
CA THR A 116 -0.34 7.16 13.12
C THR A 116 0.94 6.42 13.47
N GLN A 117 2.00 7.16 13.81
CA GLN A 117 3.25 6.73 14.45
C GLN A 117 3.42 5.21 14.49
N ARG A 118 4.31 4.62 13.67
CA ARG A 118 4.59 3.17 13.68
C ARG A 118 4.98 2.77 15.10
N ARG A 119 4.02 2.31 15.90
CA ARG A 119 4.24 1.88 17.28
C ARG A 119 5.06 0.62 17.22
N PHE A 120 6.35 0.77 17.51
CA PHE A 120 7.26 -0.34 17.62
C PHE A 120 6.79 -1.21 18.80
N LYS A 121 6.58 -2.50 18.55
CA LYS A 121 6.04 -3.45 19.53
C LYS A 121 7.00 -3.70 20.71
N GLY A 122 8.29 -3.50 20.49
CA GLY A 122 9.34 -3.89 21.42
C GLY A 122 9.65 -5.39 21.37
N HIS A 123 10.86 -5.73 21.79
CA HIS A 123 11.28 -7.12 21.94
C HIS A 123 10.50 -7.78 23.09
N LYS A 124 10.39 -9.12 23.08
CA LYS A 124 9.66 -9.84 24.15
C LYS A 124 10.21 -9.52 25.55
N TRP A 125 11.52 -9.40 25.69
CA TRP A 125 12.14 -9.11 26.97
C TRP A 125 11.87 -7.70 27.49
N GLU A 126 11.74 -6.70 26.60
CA GLU A 126 11.38 -5.32 26.96
C GLU A 126 9.95 -5.27 27.51
N ARG A 127 9.03 -6.02 26.87
CA ARG A 127 7.64 -6.11 27.30
C ARG A 127 7.49 -6.79 28.66
N GLU A 128 8.29 -7.83 28.91
CA GLU A 128 8.24 -8.63 30.13
C GLU A 128 9.17 -8.10 31.24
N ALA A 129 9.99 -7.08 30.98
CA ALA A 129 11.00 -6.59 31.92
C ALA A 129 10.39 -6.13 33.25
N LYS A 130 9.25 -5.43 33.20
CA LYS A 130 8.54 -4.97 34.39
C LYS A 130 8.00 -6.15 35.22
N GLU A 131 7.32 -7.08 34.57
CA GLU A 131 6.78 -8.28 35.23
C GLU A 131 7.90 -9.13 35.86
N ARG A 132 9.02 -9.27 35.16
CA ARG A 132 10.21 -9.96 35.70
C ARG A 132 10.80 -9.23 36.89
N ALA A 133 10.91 -7.90 36.84
CA ALA A 133 11.41 -7.10 37.97
C ALA A 133 10.49 -7.23 39.19
N ASP A 134 9.17 -7.13 39.00
CA ASP A 134 8.17 -7.29 40.06
C ASP A 134 8.21 -8.69 40.66
N PHE A 135 8.36 -9.73 39.83
CA PHE A 135 8.52 -11.11 40.29
C PHE A 135 9.79 -11.30 41.12
N VAL A 136 10.91 -10.72 40.68
CA VAL A 136 12.17 -10.74 41.44
C VAL A 136 12.00 -10.01 42.77
N ALA A 137 11.38 -8.82 42.80
CA ALA A 137 11.16 -8.05 44.02
C ALA A 137 10.36 -8.84 45.07
N LYS A 138 9.21 -9.39 44.69
CA LYS A 138 8.39 -10.27 45.56
C LYS A 138 9.17 -11.46 46.09
N ARG A 139 10.06 -12.02 45.25
CA ARG A 139 10.93 -13.13 45.65
C ARG A 139 12.08 -12.68 46.56
N MET A 140 12.48 -11.41 46.56
CA MET A 140 13.49 -10.92 47.48
C MET A 140 12.90 -10.62 48.87
N GLU A 141 11.63 -10.21 48.95
CA GLU A 141 10.94 -9.94 50.23
C GLU A 141 10.98 -11.10 51.22
N THR A 142 10.75 -12.34 50.73
CA THR A 142 10.75 -13.55 51.57
C THR A 142 12.09 -14.28 51.62
N MET A 143 13.16 -13.66 51.11
CA MET A 143 14.48 -14.30 51.00
C MET A 143 15.08 -14.64 52.37
N ALA A 144 15.02 -13.70 53.33
CA ALA A 144 15.56 -13.91 54.67
C ALA A 144 14.90 -15.10 55.39
N LYS A 145 13.58 -15.24 55.27
CA LYS A 145 12.81 -16.36 55.82
C LYS A 145 13.25 -17.69 55.21
N ARG A 146 13.36 -17.76 53.87
CA ARG A 146 13.85 -18.96 53.19
C ARG A 146 15.27 -19.35 53.59
N ILE A 147 16.16 -18.37 53.77
CA ILE A 147 17.52 -18.64 54.26
C ILE A 147 17.46 -19.21 55.69
N ALA A 148 16.64 -18.62 56.57
CA ALA A 148 16.49 -19.08 57.95
C ALA A 148 15.92 -20.51 58.02
N GLU A 149 14.89 -20.80 57.24
CA GLU A 149 14.28 -22.13 57.12
C GLU A 149 15.29 -23.17 56.66
N VAL A 150 16.03 -22.89 55.59
CA VAL A 150 17.06 -23.80 55.06
C VAL A 150 18.19 -24.01 56.07
N LYS A 151 18.64 -22.94 56.74
CA LYS A 151 19.66 -23.05 57.81
C LYS A 151 19.14 -23.86 58.99
N ALA A 152 17.90 -23.64 59.43
CA ALA A 152 17.29 -24.35 60.54
C ALA A 152 17.12 -25.84 60.22
N ALA A 153 16.62 -26.19 59.04
CA ALA A 153 16.52 -27.58 58.58
C ALA A 153 17.89 -28.27 58.59
N ARG A 154 18.92 -27.59 58.06
CA ARG A 154 20.29 -28.13 58.07
C ARG A 154 20.87 -28.29 59.48
N ILE A 155 20.56 -27.39 60.41
CA ILE A 155 20.93 -27.52 61.81
C ILE A 155 20.23 -28.72 62.44
N GLN A 156 18.93 -28.89 62.21
CA GLN A 156 18.15 -30.03 62.71
C GLN A 156 18.67 -31.37 62.21
N GLU A 157 19.05 -31.46 60.93
CA GLU A 157 19.68 -32.67 60.39
C GLU A 157 21.01 -32.96 61.10
N ARG A 158 21.84 -31.93 61.33
CA ARG A 158 23.10 -32.08 62.05
C ARG A 158 22.91 -32.47 63.51
N THR A 159 21.88 -31.94 64.19
CA THR A 159 21.60 -32.29 65.59
C THR A 159 21.02 -33.69 65.71
N LYS A 160 20.17 -34.12 64.78
CA LYS A 160 19.69 -35.52 64.71
C LYS A 160 20.84 -36.51 64.49
N ALA A 161 21.84 -36.12 63.71
CA ALA A 161 23.03 -36.92 63.45
C ALA A 161 24.08 -36.87 64.58
N ARG A 162 23.90 -36.03 65.62
CA ARG A 162 24.80 -35.99 66.77
C ARG A 162 24.43 -37.11 67.76
N PRO A 163 25.36 -38.01 68.12
CA PRO A 163 25.11 -39.02 69.13
C PRO A 163 24.88 -38.36 70.50
N SER A 164 23.96 -38.91 71.30
CA SER A 164 23.40 -38.25 72.49
C SER A 164 24.08 -38.62 73.82
N LEU A 165 25.26 -39.24 73.80
CA LEU A 165 25.96 -39.62 75.03
C LEU A 165 27.18 -38.72 75.28
N PRO A 166 27.40 -38.28 76.54
CA PRO A 166 28.71 -37.79 76.91
C PRO A 166 29.58 -39.05 77.01
N PHE A 167 30.65 -39.12 76.23
CA PHE A 167 31.54 -40.30 76.05
C PHE A 167 31.08 -41.31 75.00
#